data_AF-A0A2E2QFF1-F1
#
_entry.id   AF-A0A2E2QFF1-F1
#
_cell.length_a   1.000
_cell.length_b   1.000
_cell.length_c   1.000
_cell.angle_alpha   90.00
_cell.angle_beta   90.00
_cell.angle_gamma   90.00
#
_symmetry.space_group_name_H-M   'P 1'
#
loop_
_entity.id
_entity.type
_entity.pdbx_description
1 polymer ?
#
loop_
_entity_poly.entity_id
_entity_poly.type
_entity_poly.pdbx_seq_one_letter_code
_entity_poly.pdbx_strand_id
1 'polypeptide(L)'
;MTYSITDPDDISIEKLEIALDKSGTFRLRIKEYVHELTGEELVAEMRDQLDVRGSVRAALLRKANKVILAGLKKGRLRLSDEAREEFDLNVLIWFADKCLKDEHRDYLKT
;
A
#
# COMPACT_ATOMS: atom_id res chain seq x y z
N MET A 1 11.62 3.59 13.89
CA MET A 1 10.47 2.79 13.42
C MET A 1 10.99 1.39 13.23
N THR A 2 10.39 0.43 13.93
CA THR A 2 10.75 -0.99 13.87
C THR A 2 9.76 -1.66 12.93
N TYR A 3 10.26 -2.45 11.97
CA TYR A 3 9.39 -3.26 11.12
C TYR A 3 9.20 -4.62 11.80
N SER A 4 7.98 -5.13 11.76
CA SER A 4 7.65 -6.46 12.28
C SER A 4 8.09 -7.55 11.31
N ILE A 5 8.12 -7.22 10.00
CA ILE A 5 8.61 -8.09 8.94
C ILE A 5 9.88 -7.48 8.37
N THR A 6 10.99 -8.21 8.47
CA THR A 6 12.30 -7.79 7.95
C THR A 6 12.91 -8.78 6.96
N ASP A 7 12.39 -10.00 6.91
CA ASP A 7 12.81 -11.05 6.00
C ASP A 7 11.84 -11.14 4.81
N PRO A 8 12.30 -10.99 3.55
CA PRO A 8 11.46 -11.15 2.36
C PRO A 8 10.77 -12.52 2.25
N ASP A 9 11.36 -13.57 2.80
CA ASP A 9 10.80 -14.93 2.79
C ASP A 9 9.63 -15.08 3.78
N ASP A 10 9.51 -14.17 4.73
CA ASP A 10 8.38 -14.12 5.67
C ASP A 10 7.14 -13.42 5.11
N ILE A 11 7.24 -12.78 3.93
CA ILE A 11 6.12 -12.09 3.30
C ILE A 11 5.18 -13.11 2.66
N SER A 12 3.95 -13.19 3.16
CA SER A 12 2.84 -13.88 2.50
C SER A 12 1.51 -13.24 2.89
N ILE A 13 0.54 -13.28 1.98
CA ILE A 13 -0.81 -12.77 2.23
C ILE A 13 -1.49 -13.49 3.41
N GLU A 14 -1.25 -14.80 3.53
CA GLU A 14 -1.78 -15.63 4.61
C GLU A 14 -1.26 -15.17 5.97
N LYS A 15 0.05 -14.93 6.11
CA LYS A 15 0.66 -14.39 7.35
C LYS A 15 0.19 -12.97 7.67
N LEU A 16 -0.17 -12.19 6.65
CA LEU A 16 -0.72 -10.84 6.81
C LEU A 16 -2.21 -10.87 7.21
N GLU A 17 -2.85 -12.04 7.21
CA GLU A 17 -4.26 -12.23 7.55
C GLU A 17 -5.21 -11.37 6.67
N ILE A 18 -4.84 -11.18 5.39
CA ILE A 18 -5.65 -10.44 4.43
C ILE A 18 -6.54 -11.42 3.67
N ALA A 19 -7.86 -11.26 3.82
CA ALA A 19 -8.82 -12.07 3.08
C ALA A 19 -8.89 -11.61 1.61
N LEU A 20 -8.51 -12.50 0.69
CA LEU A 20 -8.65 -12.29 -0.75
C LEU A 20 -10.00 -12.80 -1.26
N ASP A 21 -10.52 -12.17 -2.30
CA ASP A 21 -11.67 -12.66 -3.05
C ASP A 21 -11.29 -13.76 -4.06
N LYS A 22 -12.26 -14.22 -4.87
CA LYS A 22 -12.03 -15.26 -5.89
C LYS A 22 -11.07 -14.84 -7.01
N SER A 23 -10.84 -13.54 -7.16
CA SER A 23 -9.94 -12.95 -8.15
C SER A 23 -8.54 -12.70 -7.56
N GLY A 24 -8.32 -13.03 -6.28
CA GLY A 24 -7.06 -12.74 -5.59
C GLY A 24 -6.92 -11.27 -5.17
N THR A 25 -8.02 -10.51 -5.15
CA THR A 25 -8.00 -9.09 -4.75
C THR A 25 -8.52 -8.88 -3.34
N PHE A 26 -8.17 -7.75 -2.76
CA PHE A 26 -8.72 -7.26 -1.51
C PHE A 26 -8.97 -5.76 -1.61
N ARG A 27 -9.82 -5.26 -0.70
CA ARG A 27 -10.13 -3.84 -0.61
C ARG A 27 -9.56 -3.24 0.64
N LEU A 28 -8.98 -2.06 0.49
CA LEU A 28 -8.54 -1.22 1.59
C LEU A 28 -9.27 0.12 1.56
N ARG A 29 -9.49 0.71 2.72
CA ARG A 29 -10.16 1.99 2.88
C ARG A 29 -9.20 3.04 3.44
N ILE A 30 -9.00 4.13 2.72
CA ILE A 30 -8.25 5.32 3.17
C ILE A 30 -9.24 6.49 3.27
N LYS A 31 -9.61 6.88 4.49
CA LYS A 31 -10.70 7.83 4.75
C LYS A 31 -12.00 7.33 4.10
N GLU A 32 -12.55 8.05 3.12
CA GLU A 32 -13.75 7.67 2.39
C GLU A 32 -13.45 6.97 1.05
N TYR A 33 -12.17 6.82 0.70
CA TYR A 33 -11.75 6.18 -0.54
C TYR A 33 -11.52 4.69 -0.35
N VAL A 34 -12.09 3.88 -1.24
CA VAL A 34 -11.84 2.44 -1.31
C VAL A 34 -10.96 2.16 -2.52
N HIS A 35 -9.87 1.42 -2.29
CA HIS A 35 -8.97 0.94 -3.32
C HIS A 35 -8.97 -0.57 -3.34
N GLU A 36 -8.80 -1.16 -4.53
CA GLU A 36 -8.71 -2.59 -4.73
C GLU A 36 -7.29 -2.89 -5.21
N LEU A 37 -6.65 -3.87 -4.57
CA LEU A 37 -5.30 -4.34 -4.90
C LEU A 37 -5.33 -5.86 -5.01
N THR A 38 -4.41 -6.43 -5.78
CA THR A 38 -4.16 -7.87 -5.74
C THR A 38 -3.21 -8.23 -4.59
N GLY A 39 -3.33 -9.45 -4.08
CA GLY A 39 -2.35 -9.98 -3.12
C GLY A 39 -0.94 -10.07 -3.71
N GLU A 40 -0.82 -10.35 -5.02
CA GLU A 40 0.46 -10.46 -5.73
C GLU A 40 1.19 -9.11 -5.79
N GLU A 41 0.50 -8.03 -6.18
CA GLU A 41 1.06 -6.67 -6.21
C GLU A 41 1.57 -6.24 -4.83
N LEU A 42 0.80 -6.55 -3.77
CA LEU A 42 1.20 -6.24 -2.41
C LEU A 42 2.49 -6.96 -2.00
N VAL A 43 2.57 -8.27 -2.25
CA VAL A 43 3.74 -9.07 -1.87
C VAL A 43 4.98 -8.61 -2.63
N ALA A 44 4.84 -8.31 -3.94
CA ALA A 44 5.94 -7.79 -4.75
C ALA A 44 6.47 -6.46 -4.21
N GLU A 45 5.58 -5.49 -3.98
CA GLU A 45 5.98 -4.18 -3.45
C GLU A 45 6.60 -4.27 -2.05
N MET A 46 6.08 -5.16 -1.18
CA MET A 46 6.68 -5.35 0.14
C MET A 46 8.12 -5.88 0.07
N ARG A 47 8.42 -6.78 -0.87
CA ARG A 47 9.78 -7.29 -1.12
C ARG A 47 10.68 -6.18 -1.64
N ASP A 48 10.22 -5.44 -2.64
CA ASP A 48 10.97 -4.31 -3.20
C ASP A 48 11.32 -3.29 -2.11
N GLN A 49 10.41 -3.02 -1.17
CA GLN A 49 10.67 -2.11 -0.07
C GLN A 49 11.71 -2.61 0.94
N LEU A 50 11.83 -3.92 1.16
CA LEU A 50 12.88 -4.48 2.00
C LEU A 50 14.26 -4.37 1.35
N ASP A 51 14.33 -4.47 0.02
CA ASP A 51 15.58 -4.30 -0.76
C ASP A 51 16.03 -2.83 -0.86
N VAL A 52 15.11 -1.88 -0.72
CA VAL A 52 15.43 -0.45 -0.77
C VAL A 52 16.08 0.03 0.54
N ARG A 53 17.21 0.74 0.42
CA ARG A 53 17.88 1.42 1.55
C ARG A 53 16.90 2.30 2.33
N GLY A 54 16.88 2.16 3.65
CA GLY A 54 15.89 2.81 4.52
C GLY A 54 15.72 4.34 4.35
N SER A 55 16.78 5.08 4.02
CA SER A 55 16.70 6.52 3.73
C SER A 55 15.92 6.84 2.46
N VAL A 56 16.06 6.01 1.43
CA VAL A 56 15.35 6.13 0.15
C VAL A 56 13.89 5.75 0.36
N ARG A 57 13.63 4.62 1.05
CA ARG A 57 12.26 4.21 1.41
C ARG A 57 11.52 5.30 2.17
N ALA A 58 12.14 5.91 3.17
CA ALA A 58 11.54 7.02 3.91
C ALA A 58 11.20 8.24 3.03
N ALA A 59 12.02 8.54 2.02
CA ALA A 59 11.74 9.60 1.07
C ALA A 59 10.57 9.25 0.14
N LEU A 60 10.51 8.02 -0.38
CA LEU A 60 9.41 7.49 -1.18
C LEU A 60 8.09 7.55 -0.41
N LEU A 61 8.07 7.10 0.85
CA LEU A 61 6.87 7.13 1.67
C LEU A 61 6.38 8.54 1.98
N ARG A 62 7.30 9.50 2.18
CA ARG A 62 6.91 10.92 2.30
C ARG A 62 6.29 11.46 1.01
N LYS A 63 6.80 11.05 -0.17
CA LYS A 63 6.20 11.39 -1.46
C LYS A 63 4.81 10.77 -1.58
N ALA A 64 4.68 9.47 -1.31
CA ALA A 64 3.42 8.73 -1.40
C ALA A 64 2.32 9.35 -0.54
N ASN A 65 2.60 9.65 0.72
CA ASN A 65 1.63 10.33 1.59
C ASN A 65 1.15 11.67 1.02
N LYS A 66 2.05 12.47 0.43
CA LYS A 66 1.66 13.77 -0.18
C LYS A 66 0.77 13.58 -1.40
N VAL A 67 1.10 12.62 -2.27
CA VAL A 67 0.32 12.31 -3.48
C VAL A 67 -1.08 11.82 -3.09
N ILE A 68 -1.17 10.87 -2.15
CA ILE A 68 -2.45 10.35 -1.67
C ILE A 68 -3.30 11.49 -1.09
N LEU A 69 -2.75 12.30 -0.18
CA LEU A 69 -3.51 13.40 0.41
C LEU A 69 -3.98 14.42 -0.63
N ALA A 70 -3.15 14.75 -1.63
CA ALA A 70 -3.51 15.65 -2.71
C ALA A 70 -4.61 15.07 -3.61
N GLY A 71 -4.52 13.78 -3.96
CA GLY A 71 -5.51 13.08 -4.76
C GLY A 71 -6.85 12.96 -4.03
N LEU A 72 -6.84 12.61 -2.74
CA LEU A 72 -8.05 12.57 -1.91
C LEU A 72 -8.71 13.96 -1.79
N LYS A 73 -7.92 15.03 -1.66
CA LYS A 73 -8.46 16.41 -1.57
C LYS A 73 -9.08 16.89 -2.89
N LYS A 74 -8.48 16.54 -4.04
CA LYS A 74 -9.02 16.89 -5.36
C LYS A 74 -10.23 16.02 -5.74
N GLY A 75 -10.30 14.80 -5.21
CA GLY A 75 -11.22 13.75 -5.63
C GLY A 75 -10.64 13.01 -6.84
N ARG A 76 -10.41 11.69 -6.71
CA ARG A 76 -9.73 10.85 -7.72
C ARG A 76 -10.30 11.00 -9.13
N LEU A 77 -11.62 11.12 -9.27
CA LEU A 77 -12.31 11.28 -10.56
C LEU A 77 -11.99 12.59 -11.28
N ARG A 78 -11.42 13.58 -10.58
CA ARG A 78 -10.99 14.86 -11.15
C ARG A 78 -9.50 14.89 -11.52
N LEU A 79 -8.79 13.78 -11.30
CA LEU A 79 -7.40 13.63 -11.72
C LEU A 79 -7.34 13.23 -13.21
N SER A 80 -6.28 13.67 -13.91
CA SER A 80 -5.94 13.09 -15.22
C SER A 80 -5.60 11.61 -15.06
N ASP A 81 -5.60 10.86 -16.16
CA ASP A 81 -5.30 9.43 -16.10
C ASP A 81 -3.90 9.17 -15.54
N GLU A 82 -2.88 9.95 -15.93
CA GLU A 82 -1.53 9.81 -15.35
C GLU A 82 -1.50 10.10 -13.85
N ALA A 83 -2.28 11.10 -13.40
CA ALA A 83 -2.37 11.44 -11.98
C ALA A 83 -3.16 10.40 -11.17
N ARG A 84 -4.08 9.64 -11.79
CA ARG A 84 -4.74 8.50 -11.15
C ARG A 84 -3.80 7.32 -11.01
N GLU A 85 -3.03 7.01 -12.06
CA GLU A 85 -2.01 5.96 -12.01
C GLU A 85 -0.95 6.27 -10.95
N GLU A 86 -0.43 7.50 -10.90
CA GLU A 86 0.50 7.90 -9.83
C GLU A 86 -0.17 7.77 -8.46
N PHE A 87 -1.43 8.18 -8.33
CA PHE A 87 -2.15 8.03 -7.06
C PHE A 87 -2.29 6.56 -6.63
N ASP A 88 -2.72 5.68 -7.52
CA ASP A 88 -2.94 4.26 -7.24
C ASP A 88 -1.62 3.55 -6.87
N LEU A 89 -0.53 3.82 -7.60
CA LEU A 89 0.81 3.32 -7.26
C LEU A 89 1.26 3.78 -5.88
N ASN A 90 1.03 5.06 -5.54
CA ASN A 90 1.41 5.56 -4.23
C ASN A 90 0.57 4.95 -3.10
N VAL A 91 -0.69 4.56 -3.36
CA VAL A 91 -1.49 3.79 -2.41
C VAL A 91 -0.87 2.41 -2.15
N LEU A 92 -0.45 1.70 -3.19
CA LEU A 92 0.23 0.40 -3.06
C LEU A 92 1.52 0.53 -2.22
N ILE A 93 2.41 1.46 -2.57
CA ILE A 93 3.66 1.74 -1.84
C ILE A 93 3.36 2.03 -0.36
N TRP A 94 2.38 2.90 -0.11
CA TRP A 94 2.03 3.27 1.26
C TRP A 94 1.46 2.10 2.05
N PHE A 95 0.60 1.27 1.43
CA PHE A 95 -0.04 0.15 2.10
C PHE A 95 0.93 -1.01 2.37
N ALA A 96 1.88 -1.27 1.48
CA ALA A 96 2.97 -2.22 1.72
C ALA A 96 3.80 -1.84 2.96
N ASP A 97 4.13 -0.56 3.15
CA ASP A 97 4.80 -0.08 4.36
C ASP A 97 3.96 -0.29 5.63
N LYS A 98 2.64 -0.17 5.54
CA LYS A 98 1.74 -0.51 6.65
C LYS A 98 1.77 -2.00 6.97
N CYS A 99 1.79 -2.86 5.97
CA CYS A 99 1.87 -4.32 6.17
C CYS A 99 3.20 -4.71 6.82
N LEU A 100 4.33 -4.16 6.38
CA LEU A 100 5.65 -4.43 6.98
C LEU A 100 5.75 -3.99 8.46
N LYS A 101 4.89 -3.08 8.90
CA LYS A 101 4.80 -2.58 10.28
C LYS A 101 3.67 -3.21 11.10
N ASP A 102 2.88 -4.12 10.52
CA ASP A 102 1.64 -4.66 11.12
C ASP A 102 0.62 -3.56 11.49
N GLU A 103 0.60 -2.47 10.71
CA GLU A 103 -0.31 -1.33 10.85
C GLU A 103 -1.47 -1.37 9.84
N HIS A 104 -1.57 -2.42 9.01
CA HIS A 104 -2.49 -2.49 7.86
C HIS A 104 -3.93 -2.82 8.25
N ARG A 105 -4.14 -3.51 9.38
CA ARG A 105 -5.43 -4.08 9.81
C ARG A 105 -6.56 -3.06 9.90
N ASP A 106 -6.26 -1.83 10.32
CA ASP A 106 -7.27 -0.77 10.44
C ASP A 106 -7.83 -0.29 9.09
N TYR A 107 -7.10 -0.53 8.00
CA TYR A 107 -7.52 -0.14 6.66
C TYR A 107 -8.27 -1.26 5.92
N LEU A 108 -8.28 -2.48 6.47
CA LEU A 108 -8.97 -3.63 5.89
C LEU A 108 -10.39 -3.82 6.44
N LYS A 109 -10.74 -3.10 7.51
CA LYS A 109 -12.08 -3.13 8.12
C LYS A 109 -13.10 -2.53 7.15
N THR A 110 -13.96 -3.38 6.60
CA THR A 110 -15.07 -2.98 5.73
C THR A 110 -16.27 -2.57 6.56
#